data_AF-A0A1Z9F6R2-F1
#
_entry.id   AF-A0A1Z9F6R2-F1
#
_cell.length_a   1.000
_cell.length_b   1.000
_cell.length_c   1.000
_cell.angle_alpha   90.00
_cell.angle_beta   90.00
_cell.angle_gamma   90.00
#
_symmetry.space_group_name_H-M   'P 1'
#
loop_
_entity.id
_entity.type
_entity.pdbx_description
1 polymer ?
#
loop_
_entity_poly.entity_id
_entity_poly.type
_entity_poly.pdbx_seq_one_letter_code
_entity_poly.pdbx_strand_id
1 'polypeptide(L)' 'MARIDIPDGEDLERIRLWAMTEGLAEAIDSFRVASHEKTLLSRRVREAARIRIAVINQCPI' A
#
# COMPACT_ATOMS: atom_id res chain seq x y z
N MET A 1 -18.12 6.79 -13.52
CA MET A 1 -16.72 6.37 -13.27
C MET A 1 -16.27 5.50 -14.42
N ALA A 2 -15.07 5.72 -14.95
CA ALA A 2 -14.51 4.82 -15.95
C ALA A 2 -14.42 3.41 -15.34
N ARG A 3 -14.97 2.40 -16.02
CA ARG A 3 -14.79 1.01 -15.64
C ARG A 3 -13.42 0.60 -16.16
N ILE A 4 -12.56 0.16 -15.25
CA ILE A 4 -11.28 -0.47 -15.59
C ILE A 4 -11.48 -1.98 -15.49
N ASP A 5 -11.02 -2.71 -16.50
CA ASP A 5 -11.08 -4.17 -16.50
C ASP A 5 -9.93 -4.70 -15.64
N ILE A 6 -10.28 -5.20 -14.45
CA ILE A 6 -9.32 -5.74 -13.49
C ILE A 6 -9.20 -7.25 -13.77
N PRO A 7 -7.98 -7.81 -13.91
CA PRO A 7 -7.80 -9.24 -14.11
C PRO A 7 -8.47 -10.06 -13.01
N ASP A 8 -9.07 -11.20 -13.36
CA ASP A 8 -9.63 -12.14 -12.38
C ASP A 8 -8.53 -12.72 -11.47
N GLY A 9 -8.89 -13.03 -10.22
CA GLY A 9 -7.99 -13.67 -9.27
C GLY A 9 -8.52 -13.67 -7.84
N GLU A 10 -7.93 -14.53 -7.00
CA GLU A 10 -8.30 -14.73 -5.58
C GLU A 10 -7.78 -13.61 -4.65
N ASP A 11 -6.81 -12.82 -5.12
CA ASP A 11 -6.24 -11.72 -4.34
C ASP A 11 -7.20 -10.52 -4.21
N LEU A 12 -6.92 -9.70 -3.19
CA LEU A 12 -7.59 -8.42 -3.00
C LEU A 12 -7.51 -7.58 -4.28
N GLU A 13 -8.61 -6.93 -4.64
CA GLU A 13 -8.73 -6.11 -5.87
C GLU A 13 -7.58 -5.10 -6.02
N ARG A 14 -7.13 -4.46 -4.91
CA ARG A 14 -5.99 -3.53 -4.94
C ARG A 14 -4.69 -4.18 -5.42
N ILE A 15 -4.45 -5.45 -5.10
CA ILE A 15 -3.24 -6.18 -5.48
C ILE A 15 -3.30 -6.47 -6.98
N ARG A 16 -4.48 -6.90 -7.46
CA ARG A 16 -4.73 -7.13 -8.89
C ARG A 16 -4.59 -5.85 -9.70
N LEU A 17 -5.07 -4.72 -9.17
CA LEU A 17 -4.86 -3.39 -9.76
C LEU A 17 -3.38 -3.00 -9.84
N TRP A 18 -2.59 -3.27 -8.79
CA TRP A 18 -1.16 -2.98 -8.81
C TRP A 18 -0.40 -3.86 -9.82
N ALA A 19 -0.84 -5.10 -10.02
CA ALA A 19 -0.26 -5.98 -11.03
C ALA A 19 -0.45 -5.49 -12.47
N MET A 20 -1.39 -4.57 -12.71
CA MET A 20 -1.59 -3.93 -14.02
C MET A 20 -0.51 -2.88 -14.35
N THR A 21 0.40 -2.57 -13.42
CA THR A 21 1.53 -1.66 -13.63
C THR A 21 2.85 -2.42 -13.53
N GLU A 22 3.57 -2.53 -14.65
CA GLU A 22 4.89 -3.17 -14.68
C GLU A 22 5.88 -2.46 -13.73
N GLY A 23 6.70 -3.24 -13.01
CA GLY A 23 7.70 -2.72 -12.06
C GLY A 23 7.14 -2.18 -10.74
N LEU A 24 5.82 -2.03 -10.59
CA LEU A 24 5.23 -1.47 -9.38
C LEU A 24 5.44 -2.36 -8.15
N ALA A 25 5.42 -3.68 -8.32
CA ALA A 25 5.61 -4.63 -7.21
C ALA A 25 6.97 -4.45 -6.51
N GLU A 26 8.06 -4.30 -7.29
CA GLU A 26 9.41 -4.08 -6.76
C GLU A 26 9.54 -2.72 -6.06
N ALA A 27 8.93 -1.67 -6.64
CA ALA A 27 8.90 -0.34 -6.04
C ALA A 27 8.13 -0.33 -4.70
N ILE A 28 7.00 -1.05 -4.62
CA ILE A 28 6.20 -1.16 -3.40
C ILE A 28 6.96 -1.94 -2.32
N ASP A 29 7.65 -3.02 -2.65
CA ASP A 29 8.48 -3.74 -1.65
C ASP A 29 9.64 -2.87 -1.16
N SER A 30 10.31 -2.15 -2.07
CA SER A 30 11.35 -1.17 -1.70
C SER A 30 10.82 -0.10 -0.74
N PHE A 31 9.63 0.44 -1.01
CA PHE A 31 8.95 1.38 -0.11
C PHE A 31 8.60 0.73 1.24
N ARG A 32 8.12 -0.51 1.24
CA ARG A 32 7.80 -1.27 2.46
C ARG A 32 9.05 -1.41 3.34
N VAL A 33 10.18 -1.82 2.78
CA VAL A 33 11.46 -1.95 3.48
C VAL A 33 11.89 -0.60 4.08
N ALA A 34 11.87 0.46 3.27
CA ALA A 34 12.26 1.79 3.74
C ALA A 34 11.38 2.29 4.89
N SER A 35 10.06 2.07 4.81
CA SER A 35 9.09 2.58 5.79
C SER A 35 8.95 1.71 7.05
N HIS A 36 9.19 0.40 6.97
CA HIS A 36 8.93 -0.55 8.07
C HIS A 36 10.19 -1.12 8.71
N GLU A 37 11.29 -1.23 7.96
CA GLU A 37 12.51 -1.88 8.45
C GLU A 37 13.63 -0.85 8.69
N LYS A 38 13.78 0.13 7.79
CA LYS A 38 14.80 1.18 7.90
C LYS A 38 14.26 2.48 8.50
N THR A 39 13.37 2.38 9.48
CA THR A 39 12.71 3.54 10.10
C THR A 39 13.40 3.98 11.39
N LEU A 40 13.35 5.29 11.68
CA LEU A 40 13.79 5.86 12.96
C LEU A 40 12.73 5.71 14.07
N LEU A 41 11.51 5.33 13.72
CA LEU A 41 10.39 5.24 14.65
C LEU A 41 10.27 3.85 15.26
N SER A 42 9.99 3.79 16.55
CA SER A 42 9.58 2.52 17.18
C SER A 42 8.29 2.00 16.55
N ARG A 43 8.08 0.68 16.60
CA ARG A 43 6.93 0.01 15.97
C ARG A 43 5.59 0.69 16.31
N ARG A 44 5.31 0.96 17.58
CA ARG A 44 4.04 1.59 18.00
C ARG A 44 3.86 3.00 17.43
N VAL A 45 4.92 3.81 17.43
CA VAL A 45 4.86 5.18 16.89
C VAL A 45 4.67 5.16 15.38
N ARG A 46 5.35 4.23 14.68
CA ARG A 46 5.17 4.05 13.24
C ARG A 46 3.74 3.65 12.88
N GLU A 47 3.14 2.69 13.58
CA GLU A 47 1.76 2.28 13.29
C GLU A 47 0.77 3.42 13.56
N ALA A 48 0.95 4.18 14.65
CA ALA A 48 0.16 5.38 14.91
C ALA A 48 0.30 6.43 13.77
N ALA A 49 1.50 6.64 13.26
CA ALA A 49 1.75 7.53 12.12
C ALA A 49 1.07 7.01 10.84
N ARG A 50 1.13 5.71 10.54
CA ARG A 50 0.44 5.10 9.38
C ARG A 50 -1.07 5.26 9.46
N ILE A 51 -1.66 5.00 10.62
CA ILE A 51 -3.09 5.20 10.87
C ILE A 51 -3.44 6.67 10.66
N ARG A 52 -2.65 7.61 11.19
CA ARG A 52 -2.88 9.05 10.99
C ARG A 52 -2.84 9.45 9.52
N ILE A 53 -1.89 8.93 8.74
CA ILE A 53 -1.82 9.15 7.29
C ILE A 53 -3.07 8.61 6.59
N ALA A 54 -3.51 7.40 6.94
CA ALA A 54 -4.72 6.81 6.38
C ALA A 54 -5.98 7.66 6.69
N VAL A 55 -6.12 8.17 7.92
CA VAL A 55 -7.20 9.11 8.28
C VAL A 55 -7.13 10.40 7.44
N ILE A 56 -5.94 10.99 7.27
CA ILE A 56 -5.76 12.20 6.46
C ILE A 56 -6.19 11.97 5.01
N ASN A 57 -5.93 10.78 4.46
CA ASN A 57 -6.32 10.39 3.11
C ASN A 57 -7.73 9.77 3.03
N GLN A 58 -8.50 9.84 4.12
CA GLN A 58 -9.86 9.29 4.22
C GLN A 58 -9.94 7.79 3.84
N CYS A 59 -8.85 7.05 4.05
CA CYS A 59 -8.88 5.60 3.89
C CYS A 59 -9.70 4.99 5.03
N PRO A 60 -10.62 4.06 4.75
CA PRO A 60 -11.25 3.28 5.80
C PRO A 60 -10.18 2.42 6.48
N ILE A 61 -10.07 2.54 7.80
CA ILE A 61 -9.11 1.81 8.66
C ILE A 61 -9.89 0.84 9.54
#